data_AF-A0A291QN30-F1
#
_entry.id   AF-A0A291QN30-F1
#
_cell.length_a   1.000
_cell.length_b   1.000
_cell.length_c   1.000
_cell.angle_alpha   90.00
_cell.angle_beta   90.00
_cell.angle_gamma   90.00
#
_symmetry.space_group_name_H-M   'P 1'
#
loop_
_entity.id
_entity.type
_entity.pdbx_description
1 polymer ?
#
loop_
_entity_poly.entity_id
_entity_poly.type
_entity_poly.pdbx_seq_one_letter_code
_entity_poly.pdbx_strand_id
1 'polypeptide(L)'
;MADMGAFRDEIIGWAAGGTGGQAQELAERLGVRTAVLLEGPSDLAAVETLAARRGRDLAAEGVCVLSMGGAMSVGRFAGLLGPSGIGLRLAGLCDVREQPFYDRGFERARAPRGDVFVCDADLEDELIRALGATRVEEIVEGEGDLRAWQTLLRQPAHQGRPRERLLRRFLGTKKGRKIRYGHLLVEALDPEQVPAPLDDLFACL
;
A
#
# COMPACT_ATOMS: atom_id res chain seq x y z
N MET A 1 23.02 -9.05 10.41
CA MET A 1 21.96 -10.08 10.53
C MET A 1 21.03 -9.84 9.37
N ALA A 2 20.58 -10.87 8.67
CA ALA A 2 19.56 -10.66 7.65
C ALA A 2 18.23 -10.32 8.34
N ASP A 3 17.53 -9.34 7.80
CA ASP A 3 16.22 -8.90 8.25
C ASP A 3 15.24 -8.82 7.08
N MET A 4 13.99 -8.46 7.35
CA MET A 4 12.97 -8.32 6.31
C MET A 4 13.35 -7.28 5.25
N GLY A 5 14.16 -6.27 5.60
CA GLY A 5 14.69 -5.28 4.66
C GLY A 5 15.59 -5.92 3.61
N ALA A 6 16.56 -6.73 4.04
CA ALA A 6 17.44 -7.47 3.13
C ALA A 6 16.65 -8.39 2.17
N PHE A 7 15.58 -9.03 2.67
CA PHE A 7 14.70 -9.83 1.81
C PHE A 7 13.96 -8.96 0.79
N ARG A 8 13.38 -7.82 1.20
CA ARG A 8 12.72 -6.88 0.27
C ARG A 8 13.69 -6.39 -0.82
N ASP A 9 14.91 -6.01 -0.44
CA ASP A 9 15.92 -5.51 -1.36
C ASP A 9 16.33 -6.58 -2.40
N GLU A 10 16.52 -7.83 -1.95
CA GLU A 10 16.82 -8.96 -2.84
C GLU A 10 15.67 -9.18 -3.84
N ILE A 11 14.41 -9.14 -3.38
CA ILE A 11 13.24 -9.29 -4.25
C ILE A 11 13.12 -8.14 -5.26
N ILE A 12 13.36 -6.90 -4.83
CA ILE A 12 13.36 -5.73 -5.72
C ILE A 12 14.47 -5.86 -6.77
N GLY A 13 15.67 -6.26 -6.38
CA GLY A 13 16.79 -6.52 -7.29
C GLY A 13 16.49 -7.65 -8.28
N TRP A 14 15.87 -8.73 -7.81
CA TRP A 14 15.44 -9.84 -8.66
C TRP A 14 14.39 -9.39 -9.68
N ALA A 15 13.38 -8.65 -9.23
CA ALA A 15 12.35 -8.07 -10.10
C ALA A 15 12.93 -7.07 -11.13
N ALA A 16 14.09 -6.46 -10.84
CA ALA A 16 14.81 -5.59 -11.77
C ALA A 16 15.71 -6.34 -12.78
N GLY A 17 15.68 -7.67 -12.79
CA GLY A 17 16.47 -8.51 -13.72
C GLY A 17 17.69 -9.18 -13.08
N GLY A 18 17.84 -9.10 -11.75
CA GLY A 18 18.82 -9.89 -11.00
C GLY A 18 18.53 -11.39 -11.00
N THR A 19 19.35 -12.17 -10.29
CA THR A 19 19.22 -13.64 -10.25
C THR A 19 18.26 -14.14 -9.16
N GLY A 20 17.99 -13.35 -8.12
CA GLY A 20 17.17 -13.77 -6.97
C GLY A 20 17.80 -14.91 -6.15
N GLY A 21 19.11 -15.12 -6.29
CA GLY A 21 19.80 -16.31 -5.78
C GLY A 21 19.74 -16.46 -4.27
N GLN A 22 19.47 -15.38 -3.52
CA GLN A 22 19.35 -15.42 -2.06
C GLN A 22 17.90 -15.35 -1.58
N ALA A 23 16.93 -15.09 -2.47
CA ALA A 23 15.55 -14.85 -2.09
C ALA A 23 14.96 -16.03 -1.31
N GLN A 24 15.16 -17.26 -1.79
CA GLN A 24 14.63 -18.45 -1.14
C GLN A 24 15.29 -18.71 0.22
N GLU A 25 16.62 -18.63 0.31
CA GLU A 25 17.35 -18.80 1.58
C GLU A 25 16.94 -17.74 2.62
N LEU A 26 16.78 -16.49 2.19
CA LEU A 26 16.30 -15.40 3.03
C LEU A 26 14.87 -15.65 3.52
N ALA A 27 13.97 -16.09 2.64
CA ALA A 27 12.60 -16.41 2.98
C ALA A 27 12.54 -17.55 4.02
N GLU A 28 13.29 -18.64 3.83
CA GLU A 28 13.35 -19.76 4.76
C GLU A 28 13.94 -19.34 6.11
N ARG A 29 15.05 -18.60 6.12
CA ARG A 29 15.70 -18.13 7.35
C ARG A 29 14.84 -17.17 8.17
N LEU A 30 14.06 -16.33 7.50
CA LEU A 30 13.18 -15.35 8.13
C LEU A 30 11.77 -15.90 8.40
N GLY A 31 11.46 -17.13 7.98
CA GLY A 31 10.12 -17.72 8.13
C GLY A 31 9.05 -17.00 7.32
N VAL A 32 9.40 -16.41 6.17
CA VAL A 32 8.45 -15.69 5.32
C VAL A 32 7.47 -16.69 4.71
N ARG A 33 6.19 -16.46 4.92
CA ARG A 33 5.09 -17.30 4.44
C ARG A 33 4.12 -16.55 3.52
N THR A 34 4.03 -15.23 3.68
CA THR A 34 3.10 -14.39 2.92
C THR A 34 3.83 -13.17 2.34
N ALA A 35 3.53 -12.82 1.09
CA ALA A 35 3.92 -11.56 0.48
C ALA A 35 2.68 -10.70 0.18
N VAL A 36 2.68 -9.46 0.66
CA VAL A 36 1.66 -8.45 0.37
C VAL A 36 2.17 -7.52 -0.72
N LEU A 37 1.49 -7.52 -1.86
CA LEU A 37 1.87 -6.80 -3.07
C LEU A 37 1.12 -5.46 -3.16
N LEU A 38 1.86 -4.37 -2.98
CA LEU A 38 1.32 -3.01 -2.99
C LEU A 38 1.83 -2.23 -4.20
N GLU A 39 1.03 -1.31 -4.73
CA GLU A 39 1.40 -0.55 -5.92
C GLU A 39 2.56 0.39 -5.63
N GLY A 40 2.48 1.14 -4.54
CA GLY A 40 3.42 2.19 -4.24
C GLY A 40 3.83 2.31 -2.77
N PRO A 41 4.80 3.21 -2.51
CA PRO A 41 5.29 3.44 -1.15
C PRO A 41 4.27 4.13 -0.23
N SER A 42 3.21 4.74 -0.78
CA SER A 42 2.12 5.30 0.04
C SER A 42 1.32 4.20 0.72
N ASP A 43 0.95 3.19 -0.06
CA ASP A 43 0.22 2.02 0.42
C ASP A 43 1.06 1.25 1.43
N LEU A 44 2.38 1.11 1.16
CA LEU A 44 3.31 0.50 2.11
C LEU A 44 3.33 1.24 3.45
N ALA A 45 3.46 2.56 3.42
CA ALA A 45 3.43 3.38 4.63
C ALA A 45 2.10 3.24 5.38
N ALA A 46 0.98 3.20 4.68
CA ALA A 46 -0.35 3.00 5.27
C ALA A 46 -0.48 1.62 5.93
N VAL A 47 -0.08 0.55 5.25
CA VAL A 47 -0.13 -0.83 5.79
C VAL A 47 0.80 -1.00 6.99
N GLU A 48 2.05 -0.53 6.92
CA GLU A 48 2.98 -0.62 8.04
C GLU A 48 2.48 0.17 9.26
N THR A 49 1.86 1.33 9.04
CA THR A 49 1.26 2.13 10.12
C THR A 49 0.07 1.41 10.75
N LEU A 50 -0.82 0.82 9.95
CA LEU A 50 -1.97 0.09 10.48
C LEU A 50 -1.53 -1.15 11.27
N ALA A 51 -0.50 -1.85 10.82
CA ALA A 51 0.09 -2.96 11.56
C ALA A 51 0.59 -2.53 12.94
N ALA A 52 1.39 -1.47 12.98
CA ALA A 52 1.91 -0.91 14.23
C ALA A 52 0.76 -0.48 15.18
N ARG A 53 -0.28 0.16 14.64
CA ARG A 53 -1.47 0.54 15.42
C ARG A 53 -2.26 -0.64 15.97
N ARG A 54 -2.24 -1.78 15.28
CA ARG A 54 -2.82 -3.05 15.75
C ARG A 54 -1.86 -3.83 16.67
N GLY A 55 -0.68 -3.30 16.96
CA GLY A 55 0.35 -4.00 17.74
C GLY A 55 0.91 -5.25 17.06
N ARG A 56 0.79 -5.33 15.72
CA ARG A 56 1.26 -6.45 14.91
C ARG A 56 2.66 -6.19 14.39
N ASP A 57 3.55 -7.15 14.58
CA ASP A 57 4.85 -7.19 13.93
C ASP A 57 4.76 -8.13 12.73
N LEU A 58 4.42 -7.57 11.56
CA LEU A 58 4.26 -8.35 10.33
C LEU A 58 5.52 -9.13 9.96
N ALA A 59 6.70 -8.60 10.26
CA ALA A 59 7.95 -9.32 9.97
C ALA A 59 8.10 -10.55 10.87
N ALA A 60 7.84 -10.41 12.17
CA ALA A 60 7.81 -11.54 13.10
C ALA A 60 6.70 -12.56 12.78
N GLU A 61 5.61 -12.12 12.16
CA GLU A 61 4.52 -12.97 11.67
C GLU A 61 4.81 -13.64 10.31
N GLY A 62 6.00 -13.43 9.73
CA GLY A 62 6.41 -13.99 8.45
C GLY A 62 5.71 -13.36 7.23
N VAL A 63 5.25 -12.12 7.36
CA VAL A 63 4.58 -11.35 6.31
C VAL A 63 5.52 -10.30 5.74
N CYS A 64 5.89 -10.47 4.46
CA CYS A 64 6.66 -9.48 3.72
C CYS A 64 5.72 -8.53 2.97
N VAL A 65 5.63 -7.28 3.42
CA VAL A 65 4.92 -6.21 2.69
C VAL A 65 5.90 -5.49 1.78
N LEU A 66 5.57 -5.32 0.49
CA LEU A 66 6.45 -4.62 -0.46
C LEU A 66 5.70 -3.75 -1.46
N SER A 67 6.32 -2.62 -1.81
CA SER A 67 5.89 -1.74 -2.91
C SER A 67 6.54 -2.18 -4.22
N MET A 68 5.74 -2.45 -5.25
CA MET A 68 6.20 -2.97 -6.54
C MET A 68 6.66 -1.89 -7.53
N GLY A 69 6.44 -0.60 -7.21
CA GLY A 69 6.75 0.51 -8.11
C GLY A 69 5.75 0.63 -9.27
N GLY A 70 4.49 0.28 -9.01
CA GLY A 70 3.35 0.39 -9.93
C GLY A 70 2.66 -0.95 -10.21
N ALA A 71 1.33 -0.92 -10.35
CA ALA A 71 0.49 -2.10 -10.58
C ALA A 71 0.92 -2.97 -11.77
N MET A 72 1.48 -2.38 -12.83
CA MET A 72 1.94 -3.14 -14.01
C MET A 72 3.04 -4.17 -13.68
N SER A 73 3.76 -4.00 -12.57
CA SER A 73 4.79 -4.92 -12.11
C SER A 73 4.22 -6.17 -11.42
N VAL A 74 2.93 -6.18 -11.05
CA VAL A 74 2.33 -7.25 -10.21
C VAL A 74 2.52 -8.64 -10.78
N GLY A 75 2.36 -8.83 -12.09
CA GLY A 75 2.54 -10.14 -12.71
C GLY A 75 3.95 -10.71 -12.55
N ARG A 76 4.96 -9.83 -12.51
CA ARG A 76 6.35 -10.23 -12.28
C ARG A 76 6.54 -10.63 -10.81
N PHE A 77 6.19 -9.76 -9.87
CA PHE A 77 6.34 -10.06 -8.44
C PHE A 77 5.53 -11.30 -8.02
N ALA A 78 4.28 -11.43 -8.48
CA ALA A 78 3.46 -12.60 -8.22
C ALA A 78 4.10 -13.89 -8.77
N GLY A 79 4.69 -13.84 -9.97
CA GLY A 79 5.39 -14.99 -10.55
C GLY A 79 6.66 -15.40 -9.78
N LEU A 80 7.40 -14.42 -9.24
CA LEU A 80 8.63 -14.68 -8.46
C LEU A 80 8.33 -15.18 -7.05
N LEU A 81 7.34 -14.58 -6.38
CA LEU A 81 7.05 -14.81 -4.96
C LEU A 81 6.01 -15.88 -4.73
N GLY A 82 5.03 -16.00 -5.62
CA GLY A 82 3.85 -16.84 -5.43
C GLY A 82 4.13 -18.35 -5.56
N PRO A 83 3.07 -19.17 -5.61
CA PRO A 83 3.18 -20.63 -5.70
C PRO A 83 4.03 -21.15 -6.86
N SER A 84 4.09 -20.43 -7.98
CA SER A 84 4.92 -20.78 -9.14
C SER A 84 6.41 -20.37 -9.00
N GLY A 85 6.75 -19.57 -8.00
CA GLY A 85 8.10 -19.08 -7.72
C GLY A 85 8.65 -19.68 -6.44
N ILE A 86 9.01 -18.83 -5.46
CA ILE A 86 9.51 -19.30 -4.14
C ILE A 86 8.40 -19.79 -3.18
N GLY A 87 7.15 -19.89 -3.63
CA GLY A 87 6.10 -20.64 -2.93
C GLY A 87 5.36 -19.89 -1.82
N LEU A 88 5.42 -18.55 -1.79
CA LEU A 88 4.70 -17.77 -0.78
C LEU A 88 3.21 -17.66 -1.09
N ARG A 89 2.40 -17.51 -0.04
CA ARG A 89 1.02 -17.02 -0.18
C ARG A 89 1.07 -15.56 -0.62
N LEU A 90 0.18 -15.17 -1.54
CA LEU A 90 0.09 -13.79 -2.00
C LEU A 90 -1.19 -13.14 -1.50
N ALA A 91 -1.07 -11.90 -1.04
CA ALA A 91 -2.19 -10.97 -0.88
C ALA A 91 -1.86 -9.65 -1.60
N GLY A 92 -2.86 -8.83 -1.90
CA GLY A 92 -2.67 -7.58 -2.61
C GLY A 92 -3.68 -6.51 -2.23
N LEU A 93 -3.29 -5.26 -2.41
CA LEU A 93 -4.16 -4.09 -2.34
C LEU A 93 -3.91 -3.25 -3.60
N CYS A 94 -4.97 -2.85 -4.28
CA CYS A 94 -4.89 -2.06 -5.51
C CYS A 94 -6.11 -1.18 -5.69
N ASP A 95 -6.04 -0.22 -6.62
CA ASP A 95 -7.23 0.54 -6.98
C ASP A 95 -8.05 -0.21 -8.07
N VAL A 96 -9.34 0.13 -8.21
CA VAL A 96 -10.26 -0.61 -9.11
C VAL A 96 -9.80 -0.61 -10.57
N ARG A 97 -9.05 0.41 -11.01
CA ARG A 97 -8.58 0.50 -12.39
C ARG A 97 -7.41 -0.45 -12.64
N GLU A 98 -6.77 -0.93 -11.58
CA GLU A 98 -5.57 -1.72 -11.54
C GLU A 98 -5.86 -3.19 -11.26
N GLN A 99 -7.05 -3.49 -10.72
CA GLN A 99 -7.56 -4.85 -10.48
C GLN A 99 -7.32 -5.83 -11.66
N PRO A 100 -7.54 -5.46 -12.94
CA PRO A 100 -7.26 -6.38 -14.06
C PRO A 100 -5.80 -6.81 -14.18
N PHE A 101 -4.84 -6.01 -13.70
CA PHE A 101 -3.43 -6.42 -13.65
C PHE A 101 -3.18 -7.45 -12.54
N TYR A 102 -3.76 -7.22 -11.35
CA TYR A 102 -3.67 -8.13 -10.22
C TYR A 102 -4.32 -9.48 -10.54
N ASP A 103 -5.53 -9.48 -11.08
CA ASP A 103 -6.25 -10.70 -11.48
C ASP A 103 -5.41 -11.58 -12.41
N ARG A 104 -4.81 -10.98 -13.45
CA ARG A 104 -3.94 -11.68 -14.41
C ARG A 104 -2.64 -12.15 -13.76
N GLY A 105 -2.05 -11.34 -12.89
CA GLY A 105 -0.81 -11.67 -12.20
C GLY A 105 -0.98 -12.85 -11.26
N PHE A 106 -2.01 -12.82 -10.42
CA PHE A 106 -2.32 -13.86 -9.44
C PHE A 106 -2.74 -15.16 -10.12
N GLU A 107 -3.57 -15.08 -11.17
CA GLU A 107 -3.94 -16.27 -11.96
C GLU A 107 -2.71 -16.97 -12.55
N ARG A 108 -1.80 -16.22 -13.19
CA ARG A 108 -0.56 -16.79 -13.77
C ARG A 108 0.36 -17.37 -12.69
N ALA A 109 0.38 -16.76 -11.52
CA ALA A 109 1.12 -17.25 -10.36
C ALA A 109 0.43 -18.42 -9.62
N ARG A 110 -0.78 -18.82 -10.06
CA ARG A 110 -1.63 -19.82 -9.38
C ARG A 110 -2.00 -19.44 -7.94
N ALA A 111 -2.09 -18.14 -7.68
CA ALA A 111 -2.52 -17.59 -6.40
C ALA A 111 -4.03 -17.30 -6.40
N PRO A 112 -4.73 -17.41 -5.25
CA PRO A 112 -6.14 -17.08 -5.14
C PRO A 112 -6.39 -15.59 -5.38
N ARG A 113 -7.31 -15.24 -6.29
CA ARG A 113 -7.72 -13.85 -6.51
C ARG A 113 -8.49 -13.25 -5.33
N GLY A 114 -9.07 -14.08 -4.47
CA GLY A 114 -9.83 -13.65 -3.29
C GLY A 114 -8.98 -12.93 -2.23
N ASP A 115 -7.65 -13.03 -2.32
CA ASP A 115 -6.71 -12.33 -1.43
C ASP A 115 -6.25 -10.98 -2.02
N VAL A 116 -6.95 -10.45 -3.04
CA VAL A 116 -6.73 -9.11 -3.61
C VAL A 116 -7.88 -8.19 -3.20
N PHE A 117 -7.56 -7.15 -2.44
CA PHE A 117 -8.50 -6.14 -1.96
C PHE A 117 -8.41 -4.88 -2.81
N VAL A 118 -9.56 -4.24 -3.05
CA VAL A 118 -9.69 -3.23 -4.10
C VAL A 118 -10.27 -1.94 -3.52
N CYS A 119 -9.53 -0.85 -3.63
CA CYS A 119 -10.00 0.51 -3.34
C CYS A 119 -10.86 1.02 -4.51
N ASP A 120 -11.90 1.82 -4.22
CA ASP A 120 -12.78 2.37 -5.27
C ASP A 120 -12.02 3.36 -6.18
N ALA A 121 -11.39 4.38 -5.60
CA ALA A 121 -10.67 5.39 -6.38
C ALA A 121 -9.15 5.37 -6.18
N ASP A 122 -8.72 5.33 -4.92
CA ASP A 122 -7.39 4.94 -4.43
C ASP A 122 -7.42 4.85 -2.91
N LEU A 123 -6.35 4.35 -2.30
CA LEU A 123 -6.27 4.25 -0.84
C LEU A 123 -6.44 5.59 -0.13
N GLU A 124 -5.94 6.69 -0.69
CA GLU A 124 -6.13 8.02 -0.10
C GLU A 124 -7.60 8.45 -0.12
N ASP A 125 -8.35 8.13 -1.16
CA ASP A 125 -9.79 8.38 -1.19
C ASP A 125 -10.52 7.59 -0.09
N GLU A 126 -10.19 6.30 0.10
CA GLU A 126 -10.76 5.48 1.18
C GLU A 126 -10.49 6.11 2.56
N LEU A 127 -9.25 6.53 2.81
CA LEU A 127 -8.84 7.16 4.06
C LEU A 127 -9.51 8.51 4.29
N ILE A 128 -9.64 9.33 3.24
CA ILE A 128 -10.33 10.62 3.30
C ILE A 128 -11.82 10.41 3.57
N ARG A 129 -12.46 9.40 2.97
CA ARG A 129 -13.86 9.07 3.22
C ARG A 129 -14.10 8.59 4.64
N ALA A 130 -13.19 7.80 5.20
CA ALA A 130 -13.27 7.33 6.59
C ALA A 130 -13.10 8.48 7.60
N LEU A 131 -12.11 9.36 7.40
CA LEU A 131 -11.82 10.46 8.32
C LEU A 131 -12.77 11.66 8.16
N GLY A 132 -13.27 11.89 6.94
CA GLY A 132 -13.96 13.10 6.55
C GLY A 132 -13.02 14.28 6.29
N ALA A 133 -13.45 15.21 5.42
CA ALA A 133 -12.61 16.32 4.97
C ALA A 133 -12.10 17.22 6.10
N THR A 134 -12.93 17.51 7.12
CA THR A 134 -12.56 18.36 8.25
C THR A 134 -11.34 17.80 8.99
N ARG A 135 -11.35 16.52 9.33
CA ARG A 135 -10.24 15.89 10.07
C ARG A 135 -8.96 15.86 9.25
N VAL A 136 -9.07 15.61 7.95
CA VAL A 136 -7.92 15.64 7.04
C VAL A 136 -7.34 17.06 6.93
N GLU A 137 -8.17 18.11 6.91
CA GLU A 137 -7.70 19.50 6.90
C GLU A 137 -6.96 19.88 8.19
N GLU A 138 -7.40 19.40 9.35
CA GLU A 138 -6.69 19.59 10.62
C GLU A 138 -5.30 18.93 10.59
N ILE A 139 -5.19 17.72 10.01
CA ILE A 139 -3.90 17.04 9.82
C ILE A 139 -3.02 17.88 8.89
N VAL A 140 -3.56 18.36 7.77
CA VAL A 140 -2.83 19.23 6.82
C VAL A 140 -2.29 20.49 7.51
N GLU A 141 -3.08 21.09 8.41
CA GLU A 141 -2.64 22.22 9.22
C GLU A 141 -1.53 21.85 10.21
N GLY A 142 -1.71 20.77 10.97
CA GLY A 142 -0.71 20.27 11.94
C GLY A 142 0.62 19.92 11.29
N GLU A 143 0.59 19.44 10.04
CA GLU A 143 1.79 19.09 9.27
C GLU A 143 2.48 20.28 8.58
N GLY A 144 1.99 21.51 8.81
CA GLY A 144 2.55 22.75 8.29
C GLY A 144 2.23 23.03 6.81
N ASP A 145 1.27 22.31 6.25
CA ASP A 145 0.92 22.35 4.82
C ASP A 145 -0.26 23.30 4.51
N LEU A 146 -0.80 24.00 5.53
CA LEU A 146 -1.97 24.88 5.42
C LEU A 146 -1.85 25.92 4.30
N ARG A 147 -0.69 26.58 4.16
CA ARG A 147 -0.47 27.60 3.12
C ARG A 147 -0.54 27.00 1.71
N ALA A 148 0.00 25.79 1.54
CA ALA A 148 -0.05 25.08 0.27
C ALA A 148 -1.50 24.65 -0.04
N TRP A 149 -2.23 24.17 0.97
CA TRP A 149 -3.63 23.83 0.86
C TRP A 149 -4.48 25.02 0.44
N GLN A 150 -4.40 26.15 1.14
CA GLN A 150 -5.11 27.39 0.79
C GLN A 150 -4.77 27.90 -0.61
N THR A 151 -3.53 27.71 -1.06
CA THR A 151 -3.13 28.08 -2.42
C THR A 151 -3.82 27.22 -3.46
N LEU A 152 -3.98 25.91 -3.22
CA LEU A 152 -4.74 25.03 -4.11
C LEU A 152 -6.21 25.44 -4.15
N LEU A 153 -6.82 25.74 -3.01
CA LEU A 153 -8.23 26.12 -2.93
C LEU A 153 -8.60 27.38 -3.72
N ARG A 154 -7.66 28.33 -3.82
CA ARG A 154 -7.87 29.57 -4.58
C ARG A 154 -7.75 29.40 -6.10
N GLN A 155 -7.40 28.22 -6.59
CA GLN A 155 -7.24 27.99 -8.03
C GLN A 155 -8.62 27.90 -8.72
N PRO A 156 -8.86 28.66 -9.81
CA PRO A 156 -10.13 28.63 -10.52
C PRO A 156 -10.57 27.24 -11.00
N ALA A 157 -9.61 26.38 -11.37
CA ALA A 157 -9.86 25.01 -11.82
C ALA A 157 -10.51 24.10 -10.75
N HIS A 158 -10.57 24.56 -9.50
CA HIS A 158 -11.05 23.82 -8.33
C HIS A 158 -12.37 24.36 -7.78
N GLN A 159 -12.96 25.40 -8.39
CA GLN A 159 -14.26 25.93 -8.02
C GLN A 159 -15.37 24.85 -8.12
N GLY A 160 -16.25 24.80 -7.12
CA GLY A 160 -17.39 23.88 -7.05
C GLY A 160 -17.04 22.40 -6.83
N ARG A 161 -15.76 22.05 -6.65
CA ARG A 161 -15.37 20.65 -6.37
C ARG A 161 -15.60 20.29 -4.90
N PRO A 162 -16.03 19.05 -4.60
CA PRO A 162 -16.09 18.53 -3.24
C PRO A 162 -14.74 18.58 -2.54
N ARG A 163 -14.76 18.73 -1.23
CA ARG A 163 -13.57 19.00 -0.43
C ARG A 163 -12.62 17.81 -0.40
N GLU A 164 -13.19 16.61 -0.31
CA GLU A 164 -12.54 15.31 -0.34
C GLU A 164 -11.73 15.15 -1.63
N ARG A 165 -12.31 15.50 -2.78
CA ARG A 165 -11.61 15.45 -4.08
C ARG A 165 -10.46 16.44 -4.17
N LEU A 166 -10.60 17.61 -3.55
CA LEU A 166 -9.53 18.60 -3.49
C LEU A 166 -8.40 18.16 -2.57
N LEU A 167 -8.72 17.53 -1.44
CA LEU A 167 -7.73 16.93 -0.54
C LEU A 167 -6.97 15.81 -1.24
N ARG A 168 -7.66 14.87 -1.87
CA ARG A 168 -7.02 13.81 -2.67
C ARG A 168 -6.07 14.40 -3.72
N ARG A 169 -6.52 15.44 -4.44
CA ARG A 169 -5.67 16.18 -5.39
C ARG A 169 -4.46 16.82 -4.70
N PHE A 170 -4.66 17.44 -3.53
CA PHE A 170 -3.62 18.10 -2.74
C PHE A 170 -2.51 17.12 -2.35
N LEU A 171 -2.88 15.91 -1.90
CA LEU A 171 -1.93 14.85 -1.54
C LEU A 171 -1.05 14.45 -2.72
N GLY A 172 -1.61 14.43 -3.93
CA GLY A 172 -0.89 14.12 -5.16
C GLY A 172 -0.02 15.24 -5.76
N THR A 173 0.02 16.45 -5.19
CA THR A 173 0.69 17.61 -5.83
C THR A 173 2.21 17.69 -5.65
N LYS A 174 2.80 16.89 -4.75
CA LYS A 174 4.25 16.91 -4.50
C LYS A 174 4.81 15.50 -4.31
N LYS A 175 6.00 15.24 -4.86
CA LYS A 175 6.73 14.00 -4.62
C LYS A 175 6.89 13.76 -3.12
N GLY A 176 6.56 12.55 -2.67
CA GLY A 176 6.66 12.14 -1.27
C GLY A 176 5.52 12.61 -0.36
N ARG A 177 4.67 13.57 -0.78
CA ARG A 177 3.51 13.96 0.05
C ARG A 177 2.53 12.82 0.22
N LYS A 178 2.24 12.09 -0.87
CA LYS A 178 1.38 10.91 -0.85
C LYS A 178 1.84 9.91 0.23
N ILE A 179 3.14 9.57 0.23
CA ILE A 179 3.77 8.67 1.23
C ILE A 179 3.60 9.19 2.67
N ARG A 180 3.95 10.46 2.92
CA ARG A 180 3.82 11.07 4.25
C ARG A 180 2.37 10.99 4.76
N TYR A 181 1.40 11.35 3.91
CA TYR A 181 0.00 11.36 4.31
C TYR A 181 -0.61 9.96 4.36
N GLY A 182 -0.14 8.97 3.60
CA GLY A 182 -0.56 7.57 3.77
C GLY A 182 -0.37 7.10 5.22
N HIS A 183 0.80 7.40 5.81
CA HIS A 183 1.04 7.17 7.24
C HIS A 183 0.11 8.02 8.15
N LEU A 184 0.10 9.34 7.98
CA LEU A 184 -0.62 10.24 8.90
C LEU A 184 -2.13 10.02 8.93
N LEU A 185 -2.73 9.70 7.77
CA LEU A 185 -4.16 9.45 7.69
C LEU A 185 -4.51 8.15 8.39
N VAL A 186 -3.71 7.08 8.22
CA VAL A 186 -3.90 5.84 8.97
C VAL A 186 -3.69 6.04 10.46
N GLU A 187 -2.69 6.85 10.86
CA GLU A 187 -2.44 7.18 12.26
C GLU A 187 -3.66 7.83 12.93
N ALA A 188 -4.37 8.66 12.18
CA ALA A 188 -5.55 9.39 12.65
C ALA A 188 -6.87 8.60 12.62
N LEU A 189 -6.91 7.39 12.04
CA LEU A 189 -8.16 6.61 11.96
C LEU A 189 -8.67 6.20 13.35
N ASP A 190 -9.98 6.18 13.51
CA ASP A 190 -10.58 5.42 14.60
C ASP A 190 -10.37 3.91 14.31
N PRO A 191 -9.93 3.08 15.29
CA PRO A 191 -9.84 1.63 15.12
C PRO A 191 -11.12 0.96 14.59
N GLU A 192 -12.30 1.53 14.86
CA GLU A 192 -13.60 1.03 14.38
C GLU A 192 -13.98 1.54 12.99
N GLN A 193 -13.19 2.44 12.40
CA GLN A 193 -13.49 3.10 11.12
C GLN A 193 -12.39 2.85 10.07
N VAL A 194 -11.69 1.72 10.15
CA VAL A 194 -10.73 1.31 9.12
C VAL A 194 -11.47 1.00 7.81
N PRO A 195 -11.05 1.56 6.65
CA PRO A 195 -11.70 1.26 5.39
C PRO A 195 -11.65 -0.24 5.06
N ALA A 196 -12.74 -0.78 4.51
CA ALA A 196 -12.89 -2.21 4.23
C ALA A 196 -11.71 -2.83 3.46
N PRO A 197 -11.16 -2.23 2.39
CA PRO A 197 -10.02 -2.84 1.67
C PRO A 197 -8.77 -3.04 2.55
N LEU A 198 -8.52 -2.15 3.52
CA LEU A 198 -7.44 -2.32 4.49
C LEU A 198 -7.81 -3.32 5.58
N ASP A 199 -9.03 -3.27 6.10
CA ASP A 199 -9.44 -4.17 7.16
C ASP A 199 -9.46 -5.63 6.68
N ASP A 200 -10.03 -5.88 5.51
CA ASP A 200 -10.11 -7.18 4.87
C ASP A 200 -8.70 -7.73 4.54
N LEU A 201 -7.78 -6.87 4.09
CA LEU A 201 -6.37 -7.23 3.92
C LEU A 201 -5.80 -7.75 5.23
N PHE A 202 -5.96 -7.03 6.34
CA PHE A 202 -5.42 -7.47 7.62
C PHE A 202 -6.13 -8.72 8.18
N ALA A 203 -7.42 -8.89 7.90
CA ALA A 203 -8.18 -10.07 8.30
C ALA A 203 -7.70 -11.34 7.57
N CYS A 204 -7.11 -11.21 6.38
CA CYS A 204 -6.58 -12.34 5.62
C CYS A 204 -5.13 -12.71 6.01
N LEU A 205 -4.40 -11.86 6.74
CA LEU A 205 -2.99 -12.05 7.14
C LEU A 205 -2.86 -12.81 8.46
#